data_AF-A0A1M6M6W6-F1
#
_entry.id   AF-A0A1M6M6W6-F1
#
_cell.length_a   1.000
_cell.length_b   1.000
_cell.length_c   1.000
_cell.angle_alpha   90.00
_cell.angle_beta   90.00
_cell.angle_gamma   90.00
#
_symmetry.space_group_name_H-M   'P 1'
#
loop_
_entity.id
_entity.type
_entity.pdbx_description
1 polymer ?
#
loop_
_entity_poly.entity_id
_entity_poly.type
_entity_poly.pdbx_seq_one_letter_code
_entity_poly.pdbx_strand_id
1 'polypeptide(L)' 'MSMMSQTNTHTGIAQGASGIWETLGTRFAQYRVYRRTRSELQMLSNRELKDLGIGRSMINAIAHEAAYGRK' A
#
# COMPACT_ATOMS: atom_id res chain seq x y z
N MET A 1 15.50 -24.55 47.15
CA MET A 1 14.34 -25.13 46.44
C MET A 1 14.25 -24.39 45.11
N SER A 2 14.42 -25.11 44.01
CA SER A 2 14.88 -24.62 42.70
C SER A 2 13.96 -23.59 42.04
N MET A 3 14.61 -22.61 41.39
CA MET A 3 14.09 -21.82 40.28
C MET A 3 13.36 -22.69 39.25
N MET A 4 12.33 -22.14 38.62
CA MET A 4 12.15 -22.35 37.17
C MET A 4 11.58 -21.07 36.54
N SER A 5 12.46 -20.38 35.83
CA SER A 5 12.19 -19.20 35.02
C SER A 5 11.36 -19.52 33.79
N GLN A 6 10.71 -18.48 33.28
CA GLN A 6 10.16 -18.32 31.93
C GLN A 6 11.03 -18.97 30.85
N THR A 7 10.43 -19.64 29.86
CA THR A 7 10.97 -19.68 28.50
C THR A 7 9.89 -19.91 27.43
N ASN A 8 9.76 -18.85 26.61
CA ASN A 8 9.64 -18.88 25.16
C ASN A 8 8.52 -19.69 24.49
N THR A 9 7.55 -18.95 23.98
CA THR A 9 6.71 -19.32 22.84
C THR A 9 7.58 -19.63 21.60
N HIS A 10 7.85 -20.91 21.36
CA HIS A 10 8.45 -21.39 20.11
C HIS A 10 7.44 -21.23 18.95
N THR A 11 7.50 -20.12 18.21
CA THR A 11 6.80 -19.96 16.92
C THR A 11 7.72 -19.36 15.84
N GLY A 12 8.84 -20.04 15.56
CA GLY A 12 9.86 -19.60 14.59
C GLY A 12 9.53 -19.76 13.11
N ILE A 13 8.37 -20.32 12.73
CA ILE A 13 7.99 -20.56 11.32
C ILE A 13 6.54 -20.17 10.99
N ALA A 14 5.64 -20.21 11.98
CA ALA A 14 4.26 -19.74 11.83
C ALA A 14 4.14 -18.20 11.78
N GLN A 15 5.06 -17.46 12.41
CA GLN A 15 5.07 -15.99 12.35
C GLN A 15 5.60 -15.44 11.01
N GLY A 16 6.51 -16.18 10.35
CA GLY A 16 7.08 -15.75 9.07
C GLY A 16 6.11 -15.87 7.90
N ALA A 17 5.43 -17.01 7.76
CA ALA A 17 4.53 -17.24 6.63
C ALA A 17 3.29 -16.33 6.66
N SER A 18 2.64 -16.19 7.82
CA SER A 18 1.45 -15.32 7.98
C SER A 18 1.78 -13.85 7.70
N GLY A 19 2.89 -13.32 8.22
CA GLY A 19 3.32 -11.95 7.97
C GLY A 19 3.68 -11.65 6.52
N ILE A 20 4.21 -12.63 5.77
CA ILE A 20 4.51 -12.48 4.34
C ILE A 20 3.20 -12.36 3.52
N TRP A 21 2.20 -13.20 3.80
CA TRP A 21 0.90 -13.15 3.12
C TRP A 21 0.14 -11.86 3.41
N GLU A 22 0.17 -11.37 4.65
CA GLU A 22 -0.46 -10.10 5.03
C GLU A 22 0.21 -8.90 4.32
N THR A 23 1.54 -8.91 4.24
CA THR A 23 2.30 -7.85 3.55
C THR A 23 2.04 -7.88 2.04
N LEU A 24 1.95 -9.06 1.43
CA LEU A 24 1.62 -9.23 0.01
C LEU A 24 0.20 -8.76 -0.30
N GLY A 25 -0.78 -9.14 0.51
CA GLY A 25 -2.18 -8.71 0.36
C GLY A 25 -2.32 -7.19 0.43
N THR A 26 -1.67 -6.58 1.43
CA THR A 26 -1.67 -5.12 1.60
C THR A 26 -0.99 -4.42 0.42
N ARG A 27 0.15 -4.92 -0.06
CA ARG A 27 0.84 -4.37 -1.25
C ARG A 27 -0.02 -4.48 -2.50
N PHE A 28 -0.69 -5.61 -2.70
CA PHE A 28 -1.57 -5.81 -3.84
C PHE A 28 -2.79 -4.88 -3.81
N ALA A 29 -3.38 -4.67 -2.63
CA ALA A 29 -4.47 -3.71 -2.45
C ALA A 29 -4.04 -2.28 -2.82
N GLN A 30 -2.90 -1.83 -2.30
CA GLN A 30 -2.34 -0.51 -2.61
C GLN A 30 -2.04 -0.36 -4.11
N TYR A 31 -1.42 -1.37 -4.73
CA TYR A 31 -1.12 -1.35 -6.15
C TYR A 31 -2.38 -1.29 -7.02
N ARG A 32 -3.46 -1.95 -6.59
CA ARG A 32 -4.76 -1.89 -7.28
C ARG A 32 -5.34 -0.48 -7.24
N VAL A 33 -5.27 0.20 -6.09
CA VAL A 33 -5.68 1.60 -5.94
C VAL A 33 -4.85 2.49 -6.87
N TYR A 34 -3.53 2.37 -6.84
CA TYR A 34 -2.62 3.12 -7.71
C TYR A 34 -3.02 2.99 -9.19
N ARG A 35 -3.17 1.75 -9.68
CA ARG A 35 -3.50 1.51 -11.09
C ARG A 35 -4.86 2.07 -11.46
N ARG A 36 -5.85 1.91 -10.59
CA ARG A 36 -7.21 2.42 -10.81
C ARG A 36 -7.21 3.94 -10.89
N THR A 37 -6.69 4.62 -9.87
CA THR A 37 -6.61 6.08 -9.82
C THR A 37 -5.82 6.65 -11.01
N ARG A 38 -4.68 6.03 -11.34
CA ARG A 38 -3.89 6.45 -12.51
C ARG A 38 -4.68 6.30 -13.82
N SER A 39 -5.39 5.19 -14.00
CA SER A 39 -6.19 4.95 -15.20
C SER A 39 -7.34 5.97 -15.32
N GLU A 40 -8.07 6.18 -14.23
CA GLU A 40 -9.18 7.15 -14.18
C GLU A 40 -8.69 8.57 -14.51
N LEU A 41 -7.61 9.02 -13.87
CA LEU A 41 -7.02 10.34 -14.16
C LEU A 41 -6.40 10.43 -15.57
N GLN A 42 -5.89 9.33 -16.11
CA GLN A 42 -5.37 9.32 -17.50
C GLN A 42 -6.49 9.44 -18.54
N MET A 43 -7.67 8.89 -18.25
CA MET A 43 -8.84 8.97 -19.13
C MET A 43 -9.44 10.39 -19.20
N LEU A 44 -9.25 11.21 -18.17
CA LEU A 44 -9.67 12.61 -18.20
C LEU A 44 -8.92 13.41 -19.27
N SER A 45 -9.62 14.35 -19.89
CA SER A 45 -9.06 15.31 -20.85
C SER A 45 -8.22 16.39 -20.15
N ASN A 46 -7.40 17.11 -20.93
CA ASN A 46 -6.60 18.21 -20.38
C ASN A 46 -7.46 19.34 -19.79
N ARG A 47 -8.71 19.51 -20.26
CA ARG A 47 -9.64 20.49 -19.71
C ARG A 47 -10.15 20.04 -18.35
N GLU A 48 -10.65 18.82 -18.24
CA GLU A 48 -11.13 18.27 -16.96
C GLU A 48 -10.02 18.26 -15.90
N LEU A 49 -8.80 17.89 -16.30
CA LEU A 49 -7.63 17.97 -15.42
C LEU A 49 -7.35 19.42 -15.00
N LYS A 50 -7.44 20.40 -15.91
CA LYS A 50 -7.25 21.81 -15.59
C LYS A 50 -8.34 22.35 -14.67
N ASP A 51 -9.59 21.94 -14.86
CA ASP A 51 -10.72 22.33 -14.01
C ASP A 51 -10.55 21.82 -12.58
N LEU A 52 -9.93 20.65 -12.42
CA LEU A 52 -9.50 20.09 -11.13
C LEU A 52 -8.21 20.72 -10.57
N GLY A 53 -7.53 21.57 -11.34
CA GLY A 53 -6.22 22.14 -10.98
C GLY A 53 -5.05 21.14 -11.04
N ILE A 54 -5.20 20.05 -11.80
CA ILE A 54 -4.23 18.95 -11.90
C ILE A 54 -3.45 19.02 -13.21
N GLY A 55 -2.12 19.01 -13.14
CA GLY A 55 -1.25 18.81 -14.30
C GLY A 55 -1.07 17.33 -14.66
N ARG A 56 -0.85 17.00 -15.94
CA ARG A 56 -0.60 15.60 -16.38
C ARG A 56 0.58 14.94 -15.65
N SER A 57 1.62 15.72 -15.32
CA SER A 57 2.78 15.26 -14.53
C SER A 57 2.42 14.88 -13.10
N MET A 58 1.37 15.47 -12.52
CA MET A 58 0.91 15.22 -11.16
C MET A 58 0.13 13.91 -11.02
N ILE A 59 -0.40 13.35 -12.12
CA ILE A 59 -1.22 12.12 -12.08
C ILE A 59 -0.50 10.99 -11.36
N ASN A 60 0.79 10.77 -11.67
CA ASN A 60 1.57 9.72 -11.02
C ASN A 60 1.76 10.01 -9.52
N ALA A 61 1.99 11.27 -9.15
CA ALA A 61 2.16 11.67 -7.74
C ALA A 61 0.85 11.49 -6.96
N ILE A 62 -0.28 11.92 -7.49
CA ILE A 62 -1.61 11.78 -6.86
C ILE A 62 -2.00 10.31 -6.75
N ALA A 63 -1.82 9.51 -7.81
CA ALA A 63 -2.11 8.08 -7.75
C ALA A 63 -1.23 7.36 -6.72
N HIS A 64 0.03 7.79 -6.58
CA HIS A 64 0.94 7.25 -5.56
C HIS A 64 0.51 7.67 -4.15
N GLU A 65 0.12 8.92 -3.93
CA GLU A 65 -0.41 9.40 -2.64
C GLU A 65 -1.70 8.67 -2.26
N ALA A 66 -2.61 8.45 -3.20
CA ALA A 66 -3.84 7.71 -2.97
C ALA A 66 -3.61 6.24 -2.59
N ALA A 67 -2.55 5.63 -3.13
CA ALA A 67 -2.23 4.23 -2.89
C ALA A 67 -1.38 3.99 -1.64
N TYR A 68 -0.40 4.84 -1.37
CA TYR A 68 0.63 4.61 -0.35
C TYR A 68 0.60 5.66 0.77
N GLY A 69 -0.30 6.65 0.68
CA GLY A 69 -0.32 7.82 1.56
C GLY A 69 0.69 8.88 1.16
N ARG A 70 0.59 10.03 1.83
CA ARG A 70 1.60 11.10 1.74
C ARG A 70 2.77 10.69 2.64
N LYS A 71 3.99 10.74 2.09
CA LYS A 71 5.22 10.61 2.90
C LYS A 71 5.30 11.73 3.94
#